data_AF-A0A8T8E673-F1
#
_entry.id   AF-A0A8T8E673-F1
#
_cell.length_a   1.000
_cell.length_b   1.000
_cell.length_c   1.000
_cell.angle_alpha   90.00
_cell.angle_beta   90.00
_cell.angle_gamma   90.00
#
_symmetry.space_group_name_H-M   'P 1'
#
loop_
_entity.id
_entity.type
_entity.pdbx_description
1 polymer ?
#
loop_
_entity_poly.entity_id
_entity_poly.type
_entity_poly.pdbx_seq_one_letter_code
_entity_poly.pdbx_strand_id
1 'polypeptide(L)' 'MLADIVAQFRAHPVATILEVGSVVVCLFLFLGTLALFSTGLPTGRGDPWLALIGVGAVFVVFWTALVPLYERFVYAQ' A
#
# COMPACT_ATOMS: atom_id res chain seq x y z
N MET A 1 15.90 -6.75 -14.54
CA MET A 1 14.74 -6.45 -13.68
C MET A 1 15.02 -5.31 -12.71
N LEU A 2 15.91 -5.42 -11.71
CA LEU A 2 16.22 -4.27 -10.83
C LEU A 2 16.76 -3.04 -11.55
N ALA A 3 17.66 -3.22 -12.53
CA ALA A 3 18.17 -2.14 -13.36
C ALA A 3 17.09 -1.45 -14.22
N ASP A 4 16.02 -2.19 -14.56
CA ASP A 4 14.90 -1.71 -15.36
C ASP A 4 13.95 -0.86 -14.51
N ILE A 5 13.64 -1.31 -13.28
CA ILE A 5 12.92 -0.51 -12.28
C ILE A 5 13.66 0.80 -11.98
N VAL A 6 14.99 0.76 -11.86
CA VAL A 6 15.80 1.97 -11.62
C VAL A 6 15.81 2.91 -12.83
N ALA A 7 15.72 2.39 -14.05
CA ALA A 7 15.56 3.20 -15.26
C ALA A 7 14.16 3.84 -15.33
N GLN A 8 13.11 3.05 -15.07
CA GLN A 8 11.72 3.49 -14.97
C GLN A 8 11.56 4.58 -13.89
N PHE A 9 12.17 4.40 -12.74
CA PHE A 9 12.15 5.35 -11.63
C PHE A 9 12.78 6.69 -12.00
N ARG A 10 13.83 6.68 -12.84
CA ARG A 10 14.43 7.92 -13.34
C ARG A 10 13.57 8.62 -14.38
N ALA A 11 12.84 7.86 -15.19
CA ALA A 11 11.94 8.41 -16.19
C ALA A 11 10.64 8.95 -15.56
N HIS A 12 10.01 8.17 -14.68
CA HIS A 12 8.67 8.41 -14.13
C HIS A 12 8.65 8.15 -12.61
N PRO A 13 9.38 8.97 -11.83
CA PRO A 13 9.63 8.70 -10.41
C PRO A 13 8.35 8.52 -9.60
N VAL A 14 7.36 9.38 -9.82
CA VAL A 14 6.10 9.31 -9.05
C VAL A 14 5.32 8.04 -9.37
N ALA A 15 5.14 7.70 -10.65
CA ALA A 15 4.42 6.50 -11.06
C ALA A 15 5.09 5.24 -10.52
N THR A 16 6.42 5.13 -10.65
CA THR A 16 7.17 3.97 -10.15
C THR A 16 7.12 3.86 -8.63
N ILE A 17 7.17 4.97 -7.89
CA ILE A 17 7.00 4.95 -6.42
C ILE A 17 5.61 4.47 -6.04
N LEU A 18 4.56 4.95 -6.71
CA LEU A 18 3.17 4.56 -6.43
C LEU A 18 2.94 3.07 -6.69
N GLU A 19 3.46 2.54 -7.79
CA GLU A 19 3.36 1.12 -8.14
C GLU A 19 4.12 0.23 -7.15
N VAL A 20 5.42 0.48 -6.98
CA VAL A 20 6.28 -0.35 -6.12
C VAL A 20 5.86 -0.22 -4.65
N GLY A 21 5.52 0.99 -4.21
CA GLY A 21 5.01 1.26 -2.87
C GLY A 21 3.72 0.49 -2.60
N SER A 22 2.80 0.47 -3.57
CA SER A 22 1.54 -0.30 -3.45
C SER A 22 1.79 -1.80 -3.32
N VAL A 23 2.70 -2.36 -4.12
CA VAL A 23 3.08 -3.78 -4.00
C VAL A 23 3.65 -4.07 -2.61
N VAL A 24 4.54 -3.22 -2.11
CA VAL A 24 5.15 -3.39 -0.78
C VAL A 24 4.09 -3.34 0.33
N VAL A 25 3.17 -2.36 0.30
CA VAL A 25 2.08 -2.28 1.29
C VAL A 25 1.18 -3.50 1.22
N CYS A 26 0.80 -3.95 0.03
CA CYS A 26 0.02 -5.16 -0.17
C CYS A 26 0.72 -6.41 0.39
N LEU A 27 2.03 -6.55 0.17
CA LEU A 27 2.81 -7.66 0.74
C LEU A 27 2.80 -7.62 2.26
N PHE A 28 2.98 -6.45 2.88
CA PHE A 28 2.92 -6.32 4.34
C PHE A 28 1.53 -6.66 4.89
N LEU A 29 0.46 -6.17 4.26
CA LEU A 29 -0.91 -6.50 4.66
C LEU A 29 -1.19 -8.01 4.52
N PHE A 30 -0.73 -8.62 3.44
CA PHE A 30 -0.90 -10.05 3.22
C PHE A 30 -0.13 -10.89 4.24
N LEU A 31 1.16 -10.63 4.42
CA LEU A 31 2.00 -11.34 5.38
C LEU A 31 1.53 -11.11 6.82
N GLY A 32 1.13 -9.88 7.16
CA GLY A 32 0.56 -9.57 8.46
C GLY A 32 -0.74 -10.32 8.73
N THR A 33 -1.59 -10.47 7.71
CA THR A 33 -2.83 -11.25 7.81
C THR A 33 -2.53 -12.73 8.02
N LEU A 34 -1.60 -13.31 7.25
CA LEU A 34 -1.17 -14.70 7.42
C LEU A 34 -0.56 -14.95 8.81
N ALA A 35 0.27 -14.02 9.28
CA ALA A 35 0.87 -14.10 10.61
C ALA A 35 -0.19 -14.03 11.72
N LEU A 36 -1.20 -13.17 11.58
CA LEU A 36 -2.28 -13.11 12.56
C LEU A 36 -3.13 -14.38 12.53
N PHE A 37 -3.43 -14.93 11.35
CA PHE A 37 -4.15 -16.20 11.25
C PHE A 37 -3.39 -17.37 11.87
N SER A 38 -2.05 -17.41 11.76
CA SER A 38 -1.26 -18.48 12.37
C SER A 38 -1.23 -18.41 13.91
N THR A 39 -1.50 -17.25 14.49
CA THR A 39 -1.62 -17.06 15.95
C THR A 39 -3.01 -17.40 16.52
N GLY A 40 -3.97 -17.75 15.67
CA GLY A 40 -5.35 -18.08 16.07
C GLY A 40 -6.30 -16.90 16.02
N LEU A 41 -7.59 -17.15 16.31
CA LEU A 41 -8.61 -16.11 16.29
C LEU A 41 -8.33 -15.03 17.36
N PRO A 42 -8.67 -13.77 17.09
CA PRO A 42 -8.54 -12.72 18.09
C PRO A 42 -9.32 -13.09 19.36
N THR A 43 -8.60 -13.25 20.46
CA THR A 43 -9.18 -13.46 21.79
C THR A 43 -8.95 -12.19 22.62
N GLY A 44 -10.02 -11.56 23.08
CA GLY A 44 -9.96 -10.28 23.81
C GLY A 44 -9.87 -9.05 22.90
N ARG A 45 -9.00 -8.09 23.25
CA ARG A 45 -8.84 -6.83 22.52
C ARG A 45 -8.03 -7.10 21.25
N GLY A 46 -8.70 -7.21 20.11
CA GLY A 46 -8.12 -7.52 18.79
C GLY A 46 -7.24 -6.39 18.21
N ASP A 47 -6.47 -5.69 19.03
CA ASP A 47 -5.65 -4.54 18.66
C ASP A 47 -4.74 -4.79 17.44
N PRO A 48 -4.06 -5.95 17.28
CA PRO A 48 -3.25 -6.17 16.08
C PRO A 48 -4.08 -6.38 14.81
N TRP A 49 -5.29 -6.92 14.92
CA TRP A 49 -6.24 -6.99 13.81
C TRP A 49 -6.76 -5.60 13.44
N LEU A 50 -7.07 -4.77 14.44
CA LEU A 50 -7.48 -3.38 14.22
C LEU A 50 -6.38 -2.56 13.56
N ALA A 51 -5.12 -2.74 13.96
CA ALA A 51 -3.98 -2.09 13.31
C ALA A 51 -3.88 -2.48 11.84
N LEU A 52 -3.98 -3.77 11.52
CA LEU A 52 -3.92 -4.25 10.14
C LEU A 52 -5.07 -3.72 9.29
N ILE A 53 -6.30 -3.74 9.83
CA ILE A 53 -7.48 -3.16 9.17
C ILE A 53 -7.30 -1.66 8.98
N GLY A 54 -6.79 -0.94 9.98
CA GLY A 54 -6.53 0.50 9.91
C GLY A 54 -5.52 0.85 8.81
N VAL A 55 -4.42 0.11 8.71
CA VAL A 55 -3.43 0.28 7.63
C VAL A 55 -4.07 0.01 6.26
N GLY A 56 -4.85 -1.07 6.14
CA GLY A 56 -5.58 -1.38 4.91
C GLY A 56 -6.57 -0.27 4.51
N ALA A 57 -7.34 0.25 5.46
CA ALA A 57 -8.29 1.32 5.21
C ALA A 57 -7.62 2.62 4.77
N VAL A 58 -6.52 3.02 5.41
CA VAL A 58 -5.71 4.17 5.00
C VAL A 58 -5.17 3.98 3.58
N PHE A 59 -4.67 2.79 3.27
CA PHE A 59 -4.16 2.47 1.94
C PHE A 59 -5.27 2.53 0.86
N VAL A 60 -6.48 2.06 1.18
CA VAL A 60 -7.64 2.20 0.30
C VAL A 60 -7.97 3.68 0.06
N VAL A 61 -8.01 4.52 1.09
CA VAL A 61 -8.26 5.97 0.93
C VAL A 61 -7.18 6.63 0.09
N PHE A 62 -5.92 6.28 0.34
CA PHE A 62 -4.78 6.75 -0.45
C PHE A 62 -4.98 6.44 -1.94
N TRP A 63 -5.30 5.20 -2.29
CA TRP A 63 -5.44 4.79 -3.69
C TRP A 63 -6.72 5.30 -4.36
N THR A 64 -7.84 5.33 -3.63
CA THR A 64 -9.15 5.67 -4.20
C THR A 64 -9.42 7.17 -4.26
N ALA A 65 -8.84 7.95 -3.35
CA ALA A 65 -9.09 9.39 -3.26
C ALA A 65 -7.83 10.22 -3.46
N LEU A 66 -6.72 9.89 -2.79
CA LEU A 66 -5.54 10.76 -2.80
C LEU A 66 -4.78 10.70 -4.13
N VAL A 67 -4.56 9.51 -4.69
CA VAL A 67 -3.88 9.35 -5.99
C VAL A 67 -4.68 10.02 -7.12
N PRO A 68 -5.99 9.79 -7.30
CA PRO A 68 -6.78 10.49 -8.30
C PRO A 68 -6.80 12.01 -8.11
N LEU A 69 -6.76 12.48 -6.86
CA LEU A 69 -6.70 13.91 -6.56
C LEU A 69 -5.34 14.51 -6.97
N TYR A 70 -4.23 13.84 -6.65
CA TYR A 70 -2.90 14.22 -7.12
C TYR A 70 -2.83 14.30 -8.65
N GLU A 71 -3.33 13.27 -9.34
CA GLU A 71 -3.34 13.23 -10.80
C GLU A 71 -4.13 14.41 -11.39
N ARG A 72 -5.29 14.75 -10.82
CA ARG A 72 -6.06 15.92 -11.24
C ARG A 72 -5.29 17.23 -11.06
N PHE A 73 -4.56 17.40 -9.96
CA PHE A 73 -3.81 18.64 -9.73
C PHE A 73 -2.58 18.78 -10.62
N VAL A 74 -1.93 17.67 -10.99
CA VAL A 74 -0.67 17.68 -11.74
C VAL A 74 -0.90 17.57 -13.25
N TYR A 75 -1.89 16.80 -13.70
CA TYR A 75 -2.10 16.49 -15.12
C TYR A 75 -3.34 17.15 -15.74
N ALA A 76 -4.20 17.81 -14.96
CA ALA A 76 -5.37 18.53 -15.50
C ALA A 76 -5.12 20.03 -15.75
N GLN A 77 -3.86 20.46 -15.86
CA GLN A 77 -3.47 21.74 -16.46
C GLN A 77 -3.24 21.59 -17.95
#